data_AF-A0A091TN22-F1
#
_entry.id   AF-A0A091TN22-F1
#
_cell.length_a   1.000
_cell.length_b   1.000
_cell.length_c   1.000
_cell.angle_alpha   90.00
_cell.angle_beta   90.00
_cell.angle_gamma   90.00
#
_symmetry.space_group_name_H-M   'P 1'
#
loop_
_entity.id
_entity.type
_entity.pdbx_description
1 polymer ?
#
loop_
_entity_poly.entity_id
_entity_poly.type
_entity_poly.pdbx_seq_one_letter_code
_entity_poly.pdbx_strand_id
1 'polypeptide(L)'
;EMLEALKALSTFFVENSLRTRRNLRGDIERRSLAINEEFVHIFKQVKEELESINEDVQAMSSCCEDMSSRLKAAKEQTQDLIVKTTKLQAENQRLEMKAQVADAFIAKFQLTPDEMNLLRGTKDEPITEDFFKALGRVKQIHDDVKILLRTNQQRAGLEIMEQMALLQETSYERLYRWTQNECRTLTQESCDISPVLAQAMEALQDRPVLYKYTLDEFGTARRSAVVRGFIDALTRGGLGGTPRPIEMHSHDPLRYVGDMLAWLHQATASEKEHLEAMLKLVTIQGVEENIQEVVGHITEGVCRPLKVRIEQVIVAEPGAVLLYKISNLLKFYHHTISGIVGNSAATLLTTIEEMHLLSKKIFFNSLSLHASKLMDKV
;
A
#
# COMPACT_ATOMS: atom_id res chain seq x y z
N GLU A 1 -118.80 28.01 4.47
CA GLU A 1 -118.68 28.56 5.85
C GLU A 1 -120.01 28.68 6.61
N MET A 2 -120.89 29.66 6.36
CA MET A 2 -122.19 29.76 7.08
C MET A 2 -123.08 28.50 6.97
N LEU A 3 -123.08 27.86 5.79
CA LEU A 3 -123.83 26.63 5.52
C LEU A 3 -123.27 25.39 6.23
N GLU A 4 -121.96 25.36 6.49
CA GLU A 4 -121.30 24.28 7.23
C GLU A 4 -121.44 24.48 8.74
N ALA A 5 -121.37 25.73 9.21
CA ALA A 5 -121.70 26.09 10.58
C ALA A 5 -123.16 25.74 10.92
N LEU A 6 -124.10 25.95 9.98
CA LEU A 6 -125.50 25.54 10.11
C LEU A 6 -125.70 24.01 10.08
N LYS A 7 -124.94 23.26 9.25
CA LYS A 7 -124.94 21.79 9.27
C LYS A 7 -124.42 21.24 10.61
N ALA A 8 -123.34 21.80 11.14
CA ALA A 8 -122.78 21.43 12.44
C ALA A 8 -123.69 21.82 13.62
N LEU A 9 -124.46 22.91 13.51
CA LEU A 9 -125.51 23.22 14.47
C LEU A 9 -126.67 22.22 14.40
N SER A 10 -127.08 21.83 13.19
CA SER A 10 -128.22 20.92 12.98
C SER A 10 -128.01 19.52 13.56
N THR A 11 -126.75 19.06 13.67
CA THR A 11 -126.42 17.76 14.27
C THR A 11 -126.65 17.69 15.78
N PHE A 12 -126.78 18.82 16.48
CA PHE A 12 -126.94 18.86 17.94
C PHE A 12 -128.17 19.67 18.42
N PHE A 13 -128.82 20.42 17.53
CA PHE A 13 -130.00 21.23 17.84
C PHE A 13 -131.28 20.57 17.30
N VAL A 14 -131.72 19.48 17.93
CA VAL A 14 -132.87 18.69 17.46
C VAL A 14 -134.22 19.19 18.02
N GLU A 15 -134.24 19.86 19.18
CA GLU A 15 -135.48 20.44 19.76
C GLU A 15 -135.31 21.88 20.29
N ASN A 16 -136.21 22.77 19.84
CA ASN A 16 -136.23 24.20 20.15
C ASN A 16 -137.03 24.47 21.44
N SER A 17 -136.39 24.36 22.59
CA SER A 17 -136.94 24.70 23.90
C SER A 17 -136.27 25.96 24.48
N LEU A 18 -136.95 26.68 25.37
CA LEU A 18 -136.40 27.86 26.06
C LEU A 18 -135.12 27.55 26.87
N ARG A 19 -134.92 26.30 27.31
CA ARG A 19 -133.69 25.84 27.98
C ARG A 19 -132.54 25.60 26.99
N THR A 20 -132.80 24.97 25.84
CA THR A 20 -131.76 24.68 24.83
C THR A 20 -131.23 25.96 24.18
N ARG A 21 -132.06 26.99 23.99
CA ARG A 21 -131.63 28.28 23.44
C ARG A 21 -130.71 29.09 24.38
N ARG A 22 -130.89 28.93 25.70
CA ARG A 22 -130.04 29.57 26.73
C ARG A 22 -128.69 28.84 26.90
N ASN A 23 -128.67 27.52 26.67
CA ASN A 23 -127.47 26.68 26.83
C ASN A 23 -126.64 26.54 25.54
N LEU A 24 -127.19 26.87 24.36
CA LEU A 24 -126.50 26.78 23.07
C LEU A 24 -125.14 27.50 23.05
N ARG A 25 -125.08 28.71 23.62
CA ARG A 25 -123.82 29.47 23.71
C ARG A 25 -122.80 28.72 24.56
N GLY A 26 -123.22 28.19 25.72
CA GLY A 26 -122.36 27.42 26.61
C GLY A 26 -121.92 26.08 26.03
N ASP A 27 -122.75 25.43 25.20
CA ASP A 27 -122.42 24.17 24.55
C ASP A 27 -121.47 24.37 23.35
N ILE A 28 -121.66 25.44 22.57
CA ILE A 28 -120.72 25.85 21.51
C ILE A 28 -119.39 26.30 22.11
N GLU A 29 -119.41 27.09 23.18
CA GLU A 29 -118.20 27.52 23.89
C GLU A 29 -117.47 26.32 24.51
N ARG A 30 -118.17 25.36 25.13
CA ARG A 30 -117.55 24.12 25.63
C ARG A 30 -116.93 23.26 24.54
N ARG A 31 -117.57 23.15 23.37
CA ARG A 31 -117.02 22.38 22.25
C ARG A 31 -115.85 23.09 21.57
N SER A 32 -115.94 24.42 21.41
CA SER A 32 -114.83 25.23 20.92
C SER A 32 -113.64 25.13 21.87
N LEU A 33 -113.88 25.16 23.19
CA LEU A 33 -112.86 24.90 24.20
C LEU A 33 -112.27 23.50 24.05
N ALA A 34 -113.09 22.46 23.91
CA ALA A 34 -112.61 21.09 23.73
C ALA A 34 -111.77 20.91 22.46
N ILE A 35 -112.18 21.52 21.33
CA ILE A 35 -111.41 21.48 20.09
C ILE A 35 -110.10 22.26 20.22
N ASN A 36 -110.12 23.42 20.87
CA ASN A 36 -108.90 24.18 21.13
C ASN A 36 -107.96 23.46 22.11
N GLU A 37 -108.49 22.76 23.12
CA GLU A 37 -107.72 21.92 24.03
C GLU A 37 -107.10 20.73 23.31
N GLU A 38 -107.84 20.06 22.43
CA GLU A 38 -107.35 18.97 21.59
C GLU A 38 -106.29 19.46 20.60
N PHE A 39 -106.48 20.62 19.99
CA PHE A 39 -105.51 21.24 19.11
C PHE A 39 -104.22 21.63 19.86
N VAL A 40 -104.35 22.24 21.05
CA VAL A 40 -103.19 22.56 21.91
C VAL A 40 -102.47 21.28 22.33
N HIS A 41 -103.19 20.20 22.62
CA HIS A 41 -102.56 18.93 22.98
C HIS A 41 -101.76 18.33 21.82
N ILE A 42 -102.33 18.27 20.63
CA ILE A 42 -101.66 17.75 19.43
C ILE A 42 -100.47 18.65 19.06
N PHE A 43 -100.64 19.96 19.09
CA PHE A 43 -99.59 20.91 18.75
C PHE A 43 -98.46 20.91 19.79
N LYS A 44 -98.77 20.64 21.07
CA LYS A 44 -97.78 20.48 22.12
C LYS A 44 -96.86 19.28 21.83
N GLN A 45 -97.42 18.15 21.41
CA GLN A 45 -96.62 16.97 21.08
C GLN A 45 -95.71 17.23 19.87
N VAL A 46 -96.22 17.90 18.83
CA VAL A 46 -95.41 18.29 17.66
C VAL A 46 -94.32 19.30 18.04
N LYS A 47 -94.62 20.22 18.95
CA LYS A 47 -93.65 21.19 19.46
C LYS A 47 -92.54 20.50 20.27
N GLU A 48 -92.87 19.56 21.13
CA GLU A 48 -91.89 18.80 21.92
C GLU A 48 -90.95 17.98 21.03
N GLU A 49 -91.47 17.32 20.00
CA GLU A 49 -90.66 16.60 19.00
C GLU A 49 -89.76 17.57 18.20
N LEU A 50 -90.27 18.75 17.83
CA LEU A 50 -89.48 19.75 17.11
C LEU A 50 -88.39 20.38 18.00
N GLU A 51 -88.68 20.62 19.28
CA GLU A 51 -87.71 21.08 20.27
C GLU A 51 -86.61 20.02 20.48
N SER A 52 -86.97 18.74 20.57
CA SER A 52 -86.00 17.63 20.64
C SER A 52 -85.10 17.58 19.41
N ILE A 53 -85.66 17.68 18.20
CA ILE A 53 -84.86 17.70 16.97
C ILE A 53 -83.94 18.92 16.94
N ASN A 54 -84.41 20.09 17.40
CA ASN A 54 -83.58 21.28 17.45
C ASN A 54 -82.43 21.16 18.48
N GLU A 55 -82.68 20.54 19.64
CA GLU A 55 -81.64 20.19 20.61
C GLU A 55 -80.62 19.21 20.02
N ASP A 56 -81.08 18.16 19.32
CA ASP A 56 -80.20 17.19 18.64
C ASP A 56 -79.36 17.86 17.55
N VAL A 57 -79.94 18.78 16.77
CA VAL A 57 -79.22 19.55 15.74
C VAL A 57 -78.19 20.50 16.37
N GLN A 58 -78.51 21.14 17.49
CA GLN A 58 -77.55 21.97 18.23
C GLN A 58 -76.43 21.12 18.84
N ALA A 59 -76.75 19.97 19.42
CA ALA A 59 -75.77 19.02 19.94
C ALA A 59 -74.85 18.50 18.83
N MET A 60 -75.40 18.18 17.66
CA MET A 60 -74.63 17.75 16.49
C MET A 60 -73.74 18.87 15.95
N SER A 61 -74.24 20.11 15.89
CA SER A 61 -73.44 21.27 15.48
C SER A 61 -72.26 21.50 16.43
N SER A 62 -72.51 21.44 17.75
CA SER A 62 -71.47 21.55 18.77
C SER A 62 -70.45 20.42 18.66
N CYS A 63 -70.89 19.18 18.45
CA CYS A 63 -69.99 18.03 18.30
C CYS A 63 -69.13 18.14 17.03
N CYS A 64 -69.69 18.63 15.92
CA CYS A 64 -68.95 18.90 14.69
C CYS A 64 -67.91 20.02 14.87
N GLU A 65 -68.23 21.09 15.61
CA GLU A 65 -67.27 22.14 15.94
C GLU A 65 -66.13 21.63 16.83
N ASP A 66 -66.46 20.83 17.86
CA ASP A 66 -65.48 20.19 18.74
C ASP A 66 -64.59 19.20 17.98
N MET A 67 -65.16 18.40 17.09
CA MET A 67 -64.40 17.46 16.27
C MET A 67 -63.49 18.21 15.28
N SER A 68 -63.98 19.31 14.70
CA SER A 68 -63.19 20.17 13.81
C SER A 68 -62.04 20.87 14.55
N SER A 69 -62.28 21.33 15.77
CA SER A 69 -61.25 21.96 16.61
C SER A 69 -60.17 20.95 17.01
N ARG A 70 -60.57 19.75 17.45
CA ARG A 70 -59.64 18.65 17.75
C ARG A 70 -58.86 18.19 16.52
N LEU A 71 -59.51 18.10 15.36
CA LEU A 71 -58.85 17.75 14.11
C LEU A 71 -57.79 18.81 13.72
N LYS A 72 -58.11 20.11 13.87
CA LYS A 72 -57.15 21.19 13.62
C LYS A 72 -55.96 21.13 14.58
N ALA A 73 -56.20 20.95 15.88
CA ALA A 73 -55.14 20.84 16.88
C ALA A 73 -54.24 19.62 16.62
N ALA A 74 -54.84 18.46 16.32
CA ALA A 74 -54.09 17.26 15.96
C ALA A 74 -53.29 17.45 14.66
N LYS A 75 -53.84 18.15 13.66
CA LYS A 75 -53.16 18.45 12.40
C LYS A 75 -51.95 19.35 12.62
N GLU A 76 -52.07 20.40 13.44
CA GLU A 76 -50.95 21.28 13.79
C GLU A 76 -49.84 20.54 14.54
N GLN A 77 -50.21 19.72 15.54
CA GLN A 77 -49.24 18.94 16.29
C GLN A 77 -48.54 17.88 15.42
N THR A 78 -49.30 17.24 14.52
CA THR A 78 -48.76 16.29 13.54
C THR A 78 -47.83 16.99 12.55
N GLN A 79 -48.16 18.22 12.13
CA GLN A 79 -47.32 19.00 11.24
C GLN A 79 -45.97 19.36 11.91
N ASP A 80 -45.97 19.79 13.17
CA ASP A 80 -44.72 20.07 13.90
C ASP A 80 -43.87 18.80 14.08
N LEU A 81 -44.51 17.66 14.39
CA LEU A 81 -43.86 16.36 14.43
C LEU A 81 -43.25 15.97 13.08
N ILE A 82 -43.99 16.10 11.97
CA ILE A 82 -43.49 15.82 10.61
C ILE A 82 -42.29 16.72 10.28
N VAL A 83 -42.34 18.01 10.63
CA VAL A 83 -41.22 18.93 10.40
C VAL A 83 -39.99 18.51 11.23
N LYS A 84 -40.17 18.12 12.50
CA LYS A 84 -39.07 17.61 13.33
C LYS A 84 -38.51 16.30 12.79
N THR A 85 -39.36 15.36 12.39
CA THR A 85 -38.96 14.06 11.83
C THR A 85 -38.19 14.24 10.51
N THR A 86 -38.67 15.10 9.61
CA THR A 86 -37.97 15.37 8.33
C THR A 86 -36.63 16.07 8.54
N LYS A 87 -36.52 17.01 9.50
CA LYS A 87 -35.24 17.59 9.91
C LYS A 87 -34.27 16.54 10.45
N LEU A 88 -34.73 15.70 11.39
CA LEU A 88 -33.93 14.60 11.96
C LEU A 88 -33.49 13.61 10.88
N GLN A 89 -34.37 13.28 9.94
CA GLN A 89 -34.05 12.37 8.84
C GLN A 89 -32.99 12.95 7.89
N ALA A 90 -33.08 14.26 7.58
CA ALA A 90 -32.06 14.96 6.80
C ALA A 90 -30.72 15.04 7.55
N GLU A 91 -30.74 15.29 8.87
CA GLU A 91 -29.53 15.25 9.70
C GLU A 91 -28.91 13.86 9.76
N ASN A 92 -29.74 12.82 9.87
CA ASN A 92 -29.29 11.43 9.91
C ASN A 92 -28.61 11.04 8.58
N GLN A 93 -29.20 11.37 7.44
CA GLN A 93 -28.57 11.19 6.12
C GLN A 93 -27.25 11.95 6.00
N ARG A 94 -27.17 13.18 6.53
CA ARG A 94 -25.92 13.95 6.52
C ARG A 94 -24.85 13.33 7.41
N LEU A 95 -25.23 12.78 8.57
CA LEU A 95 -24.32 12.08 9.48
C LEU A 95 -23.85 10.77 8.86
N GLU A 96 -24.73 10.03 8.19
CA GLU A 96 -24.40 8.79 7.49
C GLU A 96 -23.43 9.03 6.33
N MET A 97 -23.65 10.07 5.52
CA MET A 97 -22.70 10.48 4.49
C MET A 97 -21.34 10.87 5.08
N LYS A 98 -21.33 11.60 6.22
CA LYS A 98 -20.08 11.94 6.92
C LYS A 98 -19.37 10.72 7.49
N ALA A 99 -20.10 9.74 8.01
CA ALA A 99 -19.54 8.48 8.50
C ALA A 99 -18.88 7.71 7.36
N GLN A 100 -19.55 7.56 6.21
CA GLN A 100 -18.98 6.91 5.03
C GLN A 100 -17.70 7.60 4.53
N VAL A 101 -17.67 8.94 4.54
CA VAL A 101 -16.46 9.70 4.18
C VAL A 101 -15.35 9.50 5.21
N ALA A 102 -15.67 9.45 6.51
CA ALA A 102 -14.70 9.17 7.56
C ALA A 102 -14.13 7.75 7.45
N ASP A 103 -14.96 6.75 7.18
CA ASP A 103 -14.53 5.36 6.98
C ASP A 103 -13.63 5.24 5.74
N ALA A 104 -14.00 5.88 4.64
CA ALA A 104 -13.17 5.95 3.44
C ALA A 104 -11.84 6.68 3.69
N PHE A 105 -11.86 7.73 4.52
CA PHE A 105 -10.65 8.46 4.92
C PHE A 105 -9.72 7.57 5.76
N ILE A 106 -10.25 6.86 6.75
CA ILE A 106 -9.48 5.94 7.60
C ILE A 106 -8.88 4.82 6.75
N ALA A 107 -9.67 4.16 5.90
CA ALA A 107 -9.18 3.08 5.03
C ALA A 107 -8.10 3.54 4.04
N LYS A 108 -8.13 4.81 3.63
CA LYS A 108 -7.18 5.38 2.68
C LYS A 108 -5.90 5.88 3.33
N PHE A 109 -5.98 6.50 4.52
CA PHE A 109 -4.87 7.22 5.14
C PHE A 109 -4.29 6.58 6.41
N GLN A 110 -4.95 5.55 6.95
CA GLN A 110 -4.43 4.78 8.09
C GLN A 110 -3.95 3.42 7.62
N LEU A 111 -2.73 3.04 8.00
CA LEU A 111 -2.26 1.66 7.82
C LEU A 111 -2.95 0.74 8.80
N THR A 112 -3.14 -0.51 8.38
CA THR A 112 -3.58 -1.55 9.29
C THR A 112 -2.51 -1.79 10.38
N PRO A 113 -2.92 -2.14 11.60
CA PRO A 113 -1.98 -2.42 12.69
C PRO A 113 -1.00 -3.55 12.32
N ASP A 114 -1.42 -4.48 11.47
CA ASP A 114 -0.58 -5.58 10.97
C ASP A 114 0.50 -5.08 10.00
N GLU A 115 0.18 -4.15 9.09
CA GLU A 115 1.19 -3.49 8.25
C GLU A 115 2.17 -2.65 9.10
N MET A 116 1.66 -1.97 10.13
CA MET A 116 2.51 -1.18 11.03
C MET A 116 3.46 -2.08 11.83
N ASN A 117 2.98 -3.24 12.30
CA ASN A 117 3.79 -4.25 12.98
C ASN A 117 4.77 -4.91 12.03
N LEU A 118 4.40 -5.15 10.78
CA LEU A 118 5.29 -5.75 9.78
C LEU A 118 6.40 -4.79 9.35
N LEU A 119 6.14 -3.48 9.31
CA LEU A 119 7.16 -2.45 9.06
C LEU A 119 8.05 -2.20 10.28
N ARG A 120 7.47 -2.17 11.49
CA ARG A 120 8.18 -2.00 12.78
C ARG A 120 8.75 -3.28 13.38
N GLY A 121 8.51 -4.42 12.73
CA GLY A 121 8.79 -5.76 13.24
C GLY A 121 10.24 -5.95 13.69
N THR A 122 10.43 -6.93 14.56
CA THR A 122 11.71 -7.23 15.20
C THR A 122 12.83 -7.50 14.21
N LYS A 123 14.05 -7.16 14.62
CA LYS A 123 15.28 -7.10 13.80
C LYS A 123 15.63 -8.36 13.01
N ASP A 124 15.07 -9.53 13.36
CA ASP A 124 15.41 -10.84 12.79
C ASP A 124 14.29 -11.50 11.96
N GLU A 125 13.15 -10.83 11.74
CA GLU A 125 12.12 -11.40 10.87
C GLU A 125 12.50 -11.24 9.38
N PRO A 126 12.41 -12.32 8.58
CA PRO A 126 12.76 -12.29 7.17
C PRO A 126 11.84 -11.33 6.41
N ILE A 127 12.46 -10.48 5.59
CA ILE A 127 11.71 -9.57 4.72
C ILE A 127 10.96 -10.42 3.69
N THR A 128 9.63 -10.36 3.77
CA THR A 128 8.71 -11.08 2.88
C THR A 128 8.16 -10.11 1.83
N GLU A 129 7.61 -10.61 0.72
CA GLU A 129 6.96 -9.78 -0.31
C GLU A 129 5.90 -8.81 0.26
N ASP A 130 5.27 -9.17 1.38
CA ASP A 130 4.28 -8.33 2.05
C ASP A 130 4.89 -7.07 2.69
N PHE A 131 6.19 -7.06 3.00
CA PHE A 131 6.92 -5.86 3.42
C PHE A 131 7.00 -4.84 2.28
N PHE A 132 7.31 -5.30 1.06
CA PHE A 132 7.38 -4.41 -0.10
C PHE A 132 6.00 -3.86 -0.47
N LYS A 133 4.94 -4.67 -0.34
CA LYS A 133 3.55 -4.18 -0.51
C LYS A 133 3.20 -3.11 0.53
N ALA A 134 3.51 -3.35 1.81
CA ALA A 134 3.28 -2.38 2.88
C ALA A 134 4.08 -1.09 2.66
N LEU A 135 5.35 -1.19 2.27
CA LEU A 135 6.19 -0.02 1.96
C LEU A 135 5.65 0.76 0.75
N GLY A 136 5.19 0.07 -0.29
CA GLY A 136 4.51 0.68 -1.44
C GLY A 136 3.24 1.43 -1.03
N ARG A 137 2.45 0.84 -0.11
CA ARG A 137 1.26 1.48 0.47
C ARG A 137 1.63 2.75 1.26
N VAL A 138 2.67 2.73 2.08
CA VAL A 138 3.13 3.93 2.81
C VAL A 138 3.54 5.04 1.84
N LYS A 139 4.21 4.72 0.73
CA LYS A 139 4.55 5.70 -0.32
C LYS A 139 3.31 6.31 -0.95
N GLN A 140 2.33 5.50 -1.32
CA GLN A 140 1.05 5.97 -1.86
C GLN A 140 0.33 6.90 -0.87
N ILE A 141 0.26 6.52 0.40
CA ILE A 141 -0.36 7.35 1.45
C ILE A 141 0.40 8.67 1.58
N HIS A 142 1.73 8.65 1.61
CA HIS A 142 2.55 9.84 1.69
C HIS A 142 2.31 10.80 0.50
N ASP A 143 2.11 10.28 -0.71
CA ASP A 143 1.80 11.09 -1.90
C ASP A 143 0.34 11.58 -1.91
N ASP A 144 -0.62 10.76 -1.50
CA ASP A 144 -2.02 11.14 -1.37
C ASP A 144 -2.21 12.25 -0.31
N VAL A 145 -1.40 12.24 0.76
CA VAL A 145 -1.39 13.28 1.79
C VAL A 145 -0.92 14.63 1.21
N LYS A 146 -0.05 14.66 0.21
CA LYS A 146 0.31 15.92 -0.48
C LYS A 146 -0.90 16.57 -1.14
N ILE A 147 -1.89 15.78 -1.57
CA ILE A 147 -3.15 16.29 -2.12
C ILE A 147 -4.02 16.87 -1.00
N LEU A 148 -4.10 16.20 0.15
CA LEU A 148 -4.81 16.71 1.34
C LEU A 148 -4.24 18.03 1.86
N LEU A 149 -2.92 18.23 1.79
CA LEU A 149 -2.27 19.47 2.20
C LEU A 149 -2.67 20.68 1.34
N ARG A 150 -3.16 20.46 0.13
CA ARG A 150 -3.73 21.52 -0.74
C ARG A 150 -5.15 21.92 -0.32
N THR A 151 -5.76 21.19 0.60
CA THR A 151 -7.13 21.39 1.10
C THR A 151 -7.11 22.03 2.49
N ASN A 152 -8.29 22.48 2.98
CA ASN A 152 -8.44 23.20 4.25
C ASN A 152 -8.02 22.42 5.53
N GLN A 153 -7.82 21.09 5.51
CA GLN A 153 -7.36 20.31 6.66
C GLN A 153 -5.84 20.07 6.65
N GLN A 154 -5.06 21.15 6.75
CA GLN A 154 -3.59 21.08 6.70
C GLN A 154 -2.98 20.37 7.92
N ARG A 155 -3.54 20.54 9.13
CA ARG A 155 -2.95 19.99 10.37
C ARG A 155 -2.96 18.46 10.42
N ALA A 156 -4.10 17.83 10.14
CA ALA A 156 -4.20 16.38 10.09
C ALA A 156 -3.35 15.79 8.94
N GLY A 157 -3.29 16.48 7.79
CA GLY A 157 -2.39 16.11 6.70
C GLY A 157 -0.93 16.14 7.11
N LEU A 158 -0.48 17.19 7.83
CA LEU A 158 0.89 17.28 8.32
C LEU A 158 1.24 16.17 9.32
N GLU A 159 0.34 15.87 10.27
CA GLU A 159 0.55 14.81 11.26
C GLU A 159 0.66 13.42 10.60
N ILE A 160 -0.21 13.11 9.63
CA ILE A 160 -0.13 11.84 8.88
C ILE A 160 1.15 11.81 8.04
N MET A 161 1.51 12.90 7.38
CA MET A 161 2.75 12.99 6.59
C MET A 161 3.99 12.71 7.43
N GLU A 162 4.09 13.32 8.61
CA GLU A 162 5.20 13.12 9.54
C GLU A 162 5.28 11.65 10.02
N GLN A 163 4.14 11.07 10.39
CA GLN A 163 4.08 9.66 10.79
C GLN A 163 4.49 8.72 9.66
N MET A 164 4.01 8.97 8.43
CA MET A 164 4.39 8.17 7.25
C MET A 164 5.86 8.33 6.91
N ALA A 165 6.42 9.54 7.00
CA ALA A 165 7.83 9.79 6.76
C ALA A 165 8.71 9.05 7.79
N LEU A 166 8.34 9.07 9.07
CA LEU A 166 9.05 8.31 10.12
C LEU A 166 8.98 6.81 9.87
N LEU A 167 7.81 6.29 9.47
CA LEU A 167 7.65 4.88 9.11
C LEU A 167 8.49 4.51 7.89
N GLN A 168 8.53 5.35 6.85
CA GLN A 168 9.40 5.14 5.69
C GLN A 168 10.87 5.06 6.10
N GLU A 169 11.34 6.00 6.91
CA GLU A 169 12.75 6.01 7.35
C GLU A 169 13.10 4.76 8.16
N THR A 170 12.24 4.39 9.12
CA THR A 170 12.41 3.16 9.92
C THR A 170 12.42 1.90 9.04
N SER A 171 11.55 1.88 8.01
CA SER A 171 11.44 0.76 7.08
C SER A 171 12.69 0.65 6.20
N TYR A 172 13.21 1.77 5.70
CA TYR A 172 14.45 1.79 4.93
C TYR A 172 15.67 1.43 5.77
N GLU A 173 15.74 1.86 7.03
CA GLU A 173 16.80 1.46 7.96
C GLU A 173 16.78 -0.06 8.20
N ARG A 174 15.58 -0.64 8.37
CA ARG A 174 15.42 -2.09 8.52
C ARG A 174 15.80 -2.84 7.23
N LEU A 175 15.33 -2.37 6.08
CA LEU A 175 15.67 -2.94 4.78
C LEU A 175 17.18 -2.91 4.54
N TYR A 176 17.83 -1.79 4.84
CA TYR A 176 19.27 -1.62 4.73
C TYR A 176 20.02 -2.61 5.63
N ARG A 177 19.64 -2.72 6.91
CA ARG A 177 20.27 -3.67 7.85
C ARG A 177 20.12 -5.12 7.43
N TRP A 178 18.91 -5.51 7.00
CA TRP A 178 18.66 -6.85 6.49
C TRP A 178 19.51 -7.13 5.25
N THR A 179 19.52 -6.19 4.29
CA THR A 179 20.33 -6.31 3.06
C THR A 179 21.81 -6.43 3.38
N GLN A 180 22.32 -5.67 4.34
CA GLN A 180 23.71 -5.78 4.80
C GLN A 180 24.01 -7.16 5.40
N ASN A 181 23.08 -7.73 6.17
CA ASN A 181 23.24 -9.07 6.75
C ASN A 181 23.24 -10.17 5.67
N GLU A 182 22.34 -10.06 4.69
CA GLU A 182 22.31 -10.96 3.54
C GLU A 182 23.61 -10.85 2.74
N CYS A 183 24.07 -9.63 2.41
CA CYS A 183 25.35 -9.41 1.71
C CYS A 183 26.56 -10.04 2.44
N ARG A 184 26.57 -10.03 3.78
CA ARG A 184 27.61 -10.71 4.57
C ARG A 184 27.50 -12.23 4.52
N THR A 185 26.27 -12.75 4.46
CA THR A 185 25.97 -14.19 4.41
C THR A 185 26.31 -14.78 3.04
N LEU A 186 26.25 -13.97 1.97
CA LEU A 186 26.70 -14.30 0.61
C LEU A 186 28.23 -14.45 0.49
N THR A 187 28.89 -15.05 1.47
CA THR A 187 30.33 -15.33 1.48
C THR A 187 30.67 -16.69 0.84
N GLN A 188 29.67 -17.54 0.58
CA GLN A 188 29.90 -18.85 -0.03
C GLN A 188 30.16 -18.76 -1.54
N GLU A 189 30.85 -19.77 -2.10
CA GLU A 189 31.23 -19.84 -3.52
C GLU A 189 30.02 -20.01 -4.45
N SER A 190 28.93 -20.61 -3.96
CA SER A 190 27.62 -20.65 -4.65
C SER A 190 26.75 -19.53 -4.07
N CYS A 191 26.72 -18.40 -4.76
CA CYS A 191 25.91 -17.25 -4.36
C CYS A 191 24.52 -17.37 -5.02
N ASP A 192 23.59 -18.03 -4.33
CA ASP A 192 22.19 -18.03 -4.77
C ASP A 192 21.55 -16.69 -4.37
N ILE A 193 21.48 -15.78 -5.33
CA ILE A 193 20.86 -14.47 -5.11
C ILE A 193 19.36 -14.66 -4.98
N SER A 194 18.86 -14.45 -3.76
CA SER A 194 17.43 -14.48 -3.48
C SER A 194 16.71 -13.40 -4.30
N PRO A 195 15.53 -13.69 -4.90
CA PRO A 195 14.73 -12.68 -5.59
C PRO A 195 14.32 -11.52 -4.67
N VAL A 196 14.23 -11.77 -3.36
CA VAL A 196 13.95 -10.75 -2.33
C VAL A 196 15.09 -9.72 -2.25
N LEU A 197 16.34 -10.13 -2.47
CA LEU A 197 17.49 -9.23 -2.49
C LEU A 197 17.44 -8.29 -3.71
N ALA A 198 17.03 -8.79 -4.87
CA ALA A 198 16.85 -7.96 -6.06
C ALA A 198 15.71 -6.93 -5.87
N GLN A 199 14.60 -7.34 -5.24
CA GLN A 199 13.51 -6.43 -4.86
C GLN A 199 13.95 -5.41 -3.80
N ALA A 200 14.81 -5.81 -2.85
CA ALA A 200 15.38 -4.90 -1.87
C ALA A 200 16.24 -3.81 -2.53
N MET A 201 17.07 -4.19 -3.51
CA MET A 201 17.88 -3.24 -4.29
C MET A 201 17.03 -2.30 -5.15
N GLU A 202 15.94 -2.80 -5.74
CA GLU A 202 14.94 -1.96 -6.42
C GLU A 202 14.32 -0.94 -5.45
N ALA A 203 13.90 -1.36 -4.26
CA ALA A 203 13.30 -0.44 -3.28
C ALA A 203 14.31 0.59 -2.74
N LEU A 204 15.57 0.20 -2.53
CA LEU A 204 16.65 1.09 -2.07
C LEU A 204 17.05 2.15 -3.10
N GLN A 205 16.68 1.98 -4.38
CA GLN A 205 16.98 2.93 -5.46
C GLN A 205 16.41 4.34 -5.19
N ASP A 206 15.32 4.43 -4.43
CA ASP A 206 14.70 5.69 -4.01
C ASP A 206 15.58 6.52 -3.05
N ARG A 207 16.59 5.90 -2.45
CA ARG A 207 17.56 6.51 -1.53
C ARG A 207 18.99 6.22 -2.04
N PRO A 208 19.52 7.02 -2.97
CA PRO A 208 20.82 6.77 -3.62
C PRO A 208 21.99 6.56 -2.65
N VAL A 209 21.96 7.24 -1.50
CA VAL A 209 23.00 7.12 -0.46
C VAL A 209 22.99 5.72 0.17
N LEU A 210 21.82 5.20 0.57
CA LEU A 210 21.69 3.86 1.15
C LEU A 210 22.01 2.78 0.11
N TYR A 211 21.56 2.97 -1.12
CA TYR A 211 21.89 2.10 -2.25
C TYR A 211 23.41 1.98 -2.44
N LYS A 212 24.14 3.09 -2.50
CA LYS A 212 25.60 3.08 -2.67
C LYS A 212 26.31 2.38 -1.50
N TYR A 213 25.94 2.68 -0.25
CA TYR A 213 26.51 1.99 0.90
C TYR A 213 26.27 0.48 0.89
N THR A 214 25.11 0.05 0.40
CA THR A 214 24.78 -1.38 0.30
C THR A 214 25.65 -2.07 -0.76
N LEU A 215 25.92 -1.39 -1.89
CA LEU A 215 26.85 -1.88 -2.91
C LEU A 215 28.29 -1.97 -2.38
N ASP A 216 28.75 -0.97 -1.63
CA ASP A 216 30.09 -0.95 -1.04
C ASP A 216 30.27 -2.10 -0.01
N GLU A 217 29.26 -2.35 0.83
CA GLU A 217 29.24 -3.47 1.78
C GLU A 217 29.22 -4.83 1.06
N PHE A 218 28.41 -4.98 0.00
CA PHE A 218 28.42 -6.17 -0.84
C PHE A 218 29.80 -6.41 -1.45
N GLY A 219 30.38 -5.38 -2.07
CA GLY A 219 31.72 -5.44 -2.65
C GLY A 219 32.79 -5.82 -1.61
N THR A 220 32.69 -5.32 -0.38
CA THR A 220 33.63 -5.64 0.71
C THR A 220 33.49 -7.08 1.20
N ALA A 221 32.26 -7.57 1.37
CA ALA A 221 31.97 -8.95 1.75
C ALA A 221 32.49 -9.93 0.67
N ARG A 222 32.17 -9.66 -0.59
CA ARG A 222 32.63 -10.48 -1.73
C ARG A 222 34.14 -10.39 -1.94
N ARG A 223 34.78 -9.21 -1.80
CA ARG A 223 36.25 -9.08 -1.80
C ARG A 223 36.90 -10.05 -0.81
N SER A 224 36.39 -10.10 0.41
CA SER A 224 36.89 -11.00 1.46
C SER A 224 36.65 -12.48 1.12
N ALA A 225 35.50 -12.80 0.52
CA ALA A 225 35.17 -14.14 0.06
C ALA A 225 36.08 -14.60 -1.10
N VAL A 226 36.25 -13.78 -2.13
CA VAL A 226 37.09 -14.06 -3.31
C VAL A 226 38.56 -14.21 -2.92
N VAL A 227 39.09 -13.37 -2.01
CA VAL A 227 40.46 -13.53 -1.51
C VAL A 227 40.64 -14.86 -0.77
N ARG A 228 39.67 -15.26 0.07
CA ARG A 228 39.69 -16.56 0.73
C ARG A 228 39.60 -17.70 -0.28
N GLY A 229 38.66 -17.63 -1.23
CA GLY A 229 38.51 -18.61 -2.30
C GLY A 229 39.79 -18.77 -3.14
N PHE A 230 40.50 -17.67 -3.42
CA PHE A 230 41.78 -17.73 -4.13
C PHE A 230 42.83 -18.50 -3.32
N ILE A 231 42.95 -18.22 -2.02
CA ILE A 231 43.90 -18.91 -1.14
C ILE A 231 43.51 -20.39 -0.96
N ASP A 232 42.24 -20.70 -0.83
CA ASP A 232 41.75 -22.08 -0.73
C ASP A 232 41.99 -22.84 -2.05
N ALA A 233 41.77 -22.22 -3.21
CA ALA A 233 42.10 -22.81 -4.51
C ALA A 233 43.62 -23.07 -4.67
N LEU A 234 44.46 -22.18 -4.15
CA LEU A 234 45.91 -22.36 -4.14
C LEU A 234 46.35 -23.52 -3.24
N THR A 235 45.82 -23.59 -2.01
CA THR A 235 46.37 -24.44 -0.95
C THR A 235 45.61 -25.75 -0.69
N ARG A 236 44.28 -25.76 -0.86
CA ARG A 236 43.38 -26.87 -0.55
C ARG A 236 42.74 -27.50 -1.78
N GLY A 237 42.58 -26.74 -2.85
CA GLY A 237 41.84 -27.18 -4.04
C GLY A 237 40.33 -27.15 -3.83
N GLY A 238 39.56 -27.73 -4.75
CA GLY A 238 38.09 -27.73 -4.69
C GLY A 238 37.52 -28.66 -3.62
N LEU A 239 36.19 -28.60 -3.42
CA LEU A 239 35.46 -29.45 -2.48
C LEU A 239 35.81 -30.93 -2.69
N GLY A 240 36.38 -31.57 -1.66
CA GLY A 240 36.84 -32.97 -1.73
C GLY A 240 38.26 -33.19 -2.28
N GLY A 241 39.05 -32.13 -2.47
CA GLY A 241 40.42 -32.20 -3.01
C GLY A 241 40.48 -32.29 -4.53
N THR A 242 39.35 -32.04 -5.20
CA THR A 242 39.22 -32.00 -6.66
C THR A 242 38.49 -30.72 -7.09
N PRO A 243 39.07 -29.87 -7.97
CA PRO A 243 40.42 -29.97 -8.54
C PRO A 243 41.52 -29.86 -7.47
N ARG A 244 42.68 -30.44 -7.76
CA ARG A 244 43.84 -30.43 -6.84
C ARG A 244 44.31 -28.99 -6.57
N PRO A 245 44.94 -28.71 -5.40
CA PRO A 245 45.51 -27.40 -5.12
C PRO A 245 46.42 -26.91 -6.24
N ILE A 246 46.27 -25.65 -6.64
CA ILE A 246 47.07 -25.06 -7.72
C ILE A 246 48.56 -25.08 -7.36
N GLU A 247 48.94 -24.95 -6.07
CA GLU A 247 50.33 -25.05 -5.60
C GLU A 247 51.02 -26.38 -5.93
N MET A 248 50.26 -27.47 -6.13
CA MET A 248 50.82 -28.76 -6.55
C MET A 248 51.46 -28.69 -7.94
N HIS A 249 51.03 -27.75 -8.78
CA HIS A 249 51.57 -27.52 -10.12
C HIS A 249 52.75 -26.53 -10.15
N SER A 250 53.27 -26.10 -9.00
CA SER A 250 54.40 -25.15 -8.90
C SER A 250 55.67 -25.59 -9.64
N HIS A 251 55.84 -26.90 -9.90
CA HIS A 251 56.94 -27.46 -10.70
C HIS A 251 56.82 -27.17 -12.20
N ASP A 252 55.63 -26.81 -12.68
CA ASP A 252 55.36 -26.37 -14.06
C ASP A 252 54.94 -24.88 -14.05
N PRO A 253 55.89 -23.95 -14.23
CA PRO A 253 55.66 -22.51 -14.23
C PRO A 253 54.53 -22.04 -15.14
N LEU A 254 54.41 -22.63 -16.33
CA LEU A 254 53.43 -22.18 -17.32
C LEU A 254 52.02 -22.59 -16.90
N ARG A 255 51.87 -23.82 -16.42
CA ARG A 255 50.59 -24.32 -15.91
C ARG A 255 50.19 -23.62 -14.62
N TYR A 256 51.12 -23.40 -13.70
CA TYR A 256 50.84 -22.73 -12.43
C TYR A 256 50.32 -21.30 -12.63
N VAL A 257 50.98 -20.51 -13.50
CA VAL A 257 50.50 -19.14 -13.84
C VAL A 257 49.20 -19.20 -14.64
N GLY A 258 49.06 -20.16 -15.55
CA GLY A 258 47.84 -20.40 -16.31
C GLY A 258 46.62 -20.68 -15.44
N ASP A 259 46.75 -21.60 -14.48
CA ASP A 259 45.68 -21.99 -13.56
C ASP A 259 45.28 -20.84 -12.63
N MET A 260 46.25 -20.04 -12.16
CA MET A 260 45.96 -18.83 -11.35
C MET A 260 45.15 -17.78 -12.14
N LEU A 261 45.52 -17.52 -13.39
CA LEU A 261 44.81 -16.55 -14.23
C LEU A 261 43.45 -17.09 -14.71
N ALA A 262 43.34 -18.40 -14.95
CA ALA A 262 42.07 -19.05 -15.28
C ALA A 262 41.07 -18.93 -14.13
N TRP A 263 41.51 -19.21 -12.90
CA TRP A 263 40.70 -19.04 -11.70
C TRP A 263 40.25 -17.58 -11.54
N LEU A 264 41.17 -16.63 -11.70
CA LEU A 264 40.85 -15.21 -11.62
C LEU A 264 39.80 -14.79 -12.66
N HIS A 265 39.96 -15.24 -13.91
CA HIS A 265 39.02 -14.98 -15.00
C HIS A 265 37.62 -15.52 -14.66
N GLN A 266 37.54 -16.76 -14.19
CA GLN A 266 36.28 -17.38 -13.78
C GLN A 266 35.64 -16.66 -12.60
N ALA A 267 36.42 -16.34 -11.55
CA ALA A 267 35.95 -15.60 -10.39
C ALA A 267 35.39 -14.23 -10.81
N THR A 268 36.12 -13.50 -11.64
CA THR A 268 35.68 -12.19 -12.17
C THR A 268 34.37 -12.29 -12.94
N ALA A 269 34.23 -13.31 -13.79
CA ALA A 269 32.98 -13.55 -14.53
C ALA A 269 31.81 -13.86 -13.59
N SER A 270 32.02 -14.74 -12.59
CA SER A 270 30.98 -15.07 -11.62
C SER A 270 30.54 -13.86 -10.78
N GLU A 271 31.46 -13.00 -10.33
CA GLU A 271 31.09 -11.80 -9.57
C GLU A 271 30.27 -10.81 -10.41
N LYS A 272 30.58 -10.71 -11.71
CA LYS A 272 29.78 -9.91 -12.64
C LYS A 272 28.37 -10.48 -12.78
N GLU A 273 28.23 -11.79 -12.99
CA GLU A 273 26.92 -12.45 -13.07
C GLU A 273 26.11 -12.30 -11.77
N HIS A 274 26.76 -12.39 -10.60
CA HIS A 274 26.10 -12.15 -9.32
C HIS A 274 25.59 -10.70 -9.21
N LEU A 275 26.39 -9.71 -9.59
CA LEU A 275 25.94 -8.32 -9.57
C LEU A 275 24.81 -8.05 -10.58
N GLU A 276 24.87 -8.64 -11.77
CA GLU A 276 23.81 -8.55 -12.77
C GLU A 276 22.50 -9.17 -12.28
N ALA A 277 22.57 -10.33 -11.62
CA ALA A 277 21.39 -10.98 -11.04
C ALA A 277 20.78 -10.17 -9.88
N MET A 278 21.63 -9.56 -9.03
CA MET A 278 21.19 -8.71 -7.92
C MET A 278 20.59 -7.37 -8.40
N LEU A 279 21.15 -6.79 -9.47
CA LEU A 279 20.73 -5.50 -10.02
C LEU A 279 19.72 -5.62 -11.15
N LYS A 280 19.21 -6.81 -11.43
CA LYS A 280 18.26 -7.10 -12.53
C LYS A 280 17.02 -6.20 -12.53
N LEU A 281 16.54 -5.79 -11.35
CA LEU A 281 15.34 -4.97 -11.18
C LEU A 281 15.65 -3.47 -10.99
N VAL A 282 16.94 -3.09 -10.95
CA VAL A 282 17.34 -1.70 -10.72
C VAL A 282 17.28 -0.92 -12.02
N THR A 283 16.58 0.22 -11.99
CA THR A 283 16.30 1.04 -13.19
C THR A 283 17.15 2.31 -13.29
N ILE A 284 18.09 2.52 -12.34
CA ILE A 284 18.94 3.71 -12.28
C ILE A 284 19.89 3.77 -13.49
N GLN A 285 20.09 4.96 -14.07
CA GLN A 285 21.12 5.17 -15.09
C GLN A 285 22.53 4.97 -14.50
N GLY A 286 23.37 4.15 -15.14
CA GLY A 286 24.73 3.86 -14.67
C GLY A 286 24.89 2.55 -13.90
N VAL A 287 23.92 1.61 -13.97
CA VAL A 287 24.07 0.26 -13.39
C VAL A 287 25.35 -0.42 -13.87
N GLU A 288 25.65 -0.35 -15.18
CA GLU A 288 26.85 -0.98 -15.76
C GLU A 288 28.15 -0.39 -15.18
N GLU A 289 28.20 0.93 -14.96
CA GLU A 289 29.37 1.58 -14.34
C GLU A 289 29.54 1.14 -12.88
N ASN A 290 28.43 1.07 -12.13
CA ASN A 290 28.43 0.57 -10.75
C ASN A 290 28.89 -0.89 -10.67
N ILE A 291 28.42 -1.75 -11.59
CA ILE A 291 28.87 -3.15 -11.67
C ILE A 291 30.38 -3.20 -11.89
N GLN A 292 30.88 -2.44 -12.87
CA GLN A 292 32.31 -2.42 -13.19
C GLN A 292 33.16 -1.88 -12.02
N GLU A 293 32.70 -0.85 -11.30
CA GLU A 293 33.38 -0.32 -10.11
C GLU A 293 33.43 -1.36 -8.98
N VAL A 294 32.31 -2.03 -8.69
CA VAL A 294 32.24 -3.04 -7.62
C VAL A 294 33.06 -4.28 -7.96
N VAL A 295 33.02 -4.78 -9.20
CA VAL A 295 33.89 -5.88 -9.67
C VAL A 295 35.36 -5.48 -9.58
N GLY A 296 35.69 -4.24 -9.95
CA GLY A 296 37.04 -3.69 -9.79
C GLY A 296 37.50 -3.72 -8.33
N HIS A 297 36.65 -3.28 -7.40
CA HIS A 297 36.93 -3.32 -5.96
C HIS A 297 37.08 -4.75 -5.41
N ILE A 298 36.23 -5.69 -5.84
CA ILE A 298 36.32 -7.11 -5.43
C ILE A 298 37.64 -7.73 -5.90
N THR A 299 37.98 -7.54 -7.17
CA THR A 299 39.19 -8.13 -7.78
C THR A 299 40.48 -7.53 -7.25
N GLU A 300 40.47 -6.28 -6.77
CA GLU A 300 41.62 -5.62 -6.14
C GLU A 300 42.20 -6.45 -4.97
N GLY A 301 41.34 -7.17 -4.23
CA GLY A 301 41.78 -8.03 -3.13
C GLY A 301 42.77 -9.12 -3.56
N VAL A 302 42.64 -9.65 -4.77
CA VAL A 302 43.44 -10.77 -5.29
C VAL A 302 44.75 -10.31 -5.94
N CYS A 303 44.85 -9.03 -6.31
CA CYS A 303 46.02 -8.47 -7.01
C CYS A 303 47.33 -8.70 -6.27
N ARG A 304 47.37 -8.50 -4.95
CA ARG A 304 48.59 -8.63 -4.14
C ARG A 304 49.05 -10.10 -4.02
N PRO A 305 48.21 -11.06 -3.61
CA PRO A 305 48.56 -12.49 -3.63
C PRO A 305 49.01 -12.98 -5.01
N LEU A 306 48.31 -12.58 -6.08
CA LEU A 306 48.64 -12.95 -7.45
C LEU A 306 50.02 -12.44 -7.85
N LYS A 307 50.28 -11.14 -7.64
CA LYS A 307 51.56 -10.49 -7.96
C LYS A 307 52.74 -11.22 -7.32
N VAL A 308 52.68 -11.46 -6.01
CA VAL A 308 53.77 -12.13 -5.27
C VAL A 308 54.10 -13.50 -5.85
N ARG A 309 53.08 -14.31 -6.20
CA ARG A 309 53.28 -15.66 -6.72
C ARG A 309 53.82 -15.65 -8.16
N ILE A 310 53.31 -14.77 -9.02
CA ILE A 310 53.81 -14.63 -10.39
C ILE A 310 55.25 -14.10 -10.38
N GLU A 311 55.57 -13.11 -9.55
CA GLU A 311 56.94 -12.60 -9.39
C GLU A 311 57.91 -13.71 -8.98
N GLN A 312 57.53 -14.56 -8.01
CA GLN A 312 58.36 -15.70 -7.58
C GLN A 312 58.66 -16.66 -8.73
N VAL A 313 57.67 -16.95 -9.59
CA VAL A 313 57.84 -17.82 -10.75
C VAL A 313 58.76 -17.20 -11.80
N ILE A 314 58.63 -15.89 -12.06
CA ILE A 314 59.45 -15.19 -13.04
C ILE A 314 60.91 -15.08 -12.55
N VAL A 315 61.11 -14.78 -11.26
CA VAL A 315 62.44 -14.63 -10.63
C VAL A 315 63.17 -15.96 -10.49
N ALA A 316 62.47 -17.10 -10.44
CA ALA A 316 63.08 -18.42 -10.44
C ALA A 316 63.79 -18.80 -11.77
N GLU A 317 63.79 -17.92 -12.77
CA GLU A 317 64.43 -18.07 -14.09
C GLU A 317 64.21 -19.44 -14.75
N PRO A 318 62.95 -19.82 -15.07
CA PRO A 318 62.62 -21.13 -15.63
C PRO A 318 63.16 -21.35 -17.07
N GLY A 319 63.80 -20.34 -17.67
CA GLY A 319 64.38 -20.38 -19.02
C GLY A 319 63.69 -19.43 -19.99
N ALA A 320 64.43 -18.92 -20.99
CA ALA A 320 63.96 -17.88 -21.91
C ALA A 320 62.68 -18.27 -22.69
N VAL A 321 62.55 -19.52 -23.13
CA VAL A 321 61.36 -19.99 -23.85
C VAL A 321 60.11 -19.97 -22.96
N LEU A 322 60.24 -20.39 -21.70
CA LEU A 322 59.12 -20.39 -20.74
C LEU A 322 58.72 -18.97 -20.34
N LEU A 323 59.69 -18.06 -20.13
CA LEU A 323 59.42 -16.65 -19.87
C LEU A 323 58.66 -15.97 -21.01
N TYR A 324 58.98 -16.29 -22.27
CA TYR A 324 58.23 -15.78 -23.42
C TYR A 324 56.79 -16.32 -23.46
N LYS A 325 56.59 -17.61 -23.18
CA LYS A 325 55.25 -18.21 -23.10
C LYS A 325 54.42 -17.61 -21.97
N ILE A 326 55.00 -17.41 -20.77
CA ILE A 326 54.34 -16.76 -19.63
C ILE A 326 53.98 -15.31 -19.98
N SER A 327 54.88 -14.57 -20.64
CA SER A 327 54.60 -13.20 -21.08
C SER A 327 53.40 -13.13 -22.05
N ASN A 328 53.30 -14.06 -23.00
CA ASN A 328 52.15 -14.13 -23.91
C ASN A 328 50.86 -14.53 -23.20
N LEU A 329 50.94 -15.43 -22.21
CA LEU A 329 49.81 -15.86 -21.41
C LEU A 329 49.27 -14.70 -20.56
N LEU A 330 50.15 -13.90 -19.93
CA LEU A 330 49.77 -12.68 -19.21
C LEU A 330 49.08 -11.67 -20.14
N LYS A 331 49.61 -11.48 -21.35
CA LYS A 331 49.00 -10.59 -22.36
C LYS A 331 47.62 -11.06 -22.80
N PHE A 332 47.44 -12.37 -23.00
CA PHE A 332 46.16 -12.96 -23.36
C PHE A 332 45.11 -12.69 -22.26
N TYR A 333 45.42 -13.06 -21.01
CA TYR A 333 44.48 -12.85 -19.90
C TYR A 333 44.24 -11.38 -19.57
N HIS A 334 45.22 -10.49 -19.79
CA HIS A 334 45.00 -9.05 -19.71
C HIS A 334 43.90 -8.59 -20.68
N HIS A 335 43.95 -9.05 -21.93
CA HIS A 335 42.91 -8.72 -22.92
C HIS A 335 41.55 -9.34 -22.57
N THR A 336 41.53 -10.62 -22.16
CA THR A 336 40.28 -11.32 -21.80
C THR A 336 39.58 -10.68 -20.60
N ILE A 337 40.33 -10.38 -19.53
CA ILE A 337 39.78 -9.75 -18.31
C ILE A 337 39.38 -8.30 -18.58
N SER A 338 40.16 -7.57 -19.40
CA SER A 338 39.79 -6.21 -19.82
C SER A 338 38.45 -6.17 -20.56
N GLY A 339 38.14 -7.19 -21.36
CA GLY A 339 36.83 -7.30 -22.03
C GLY A 339 35.65 -7.49 -21.08
N ILE A 340 35.87 -8.04 -19.88
CA ILE A 340 34.80 -8.33 -18.90
C ILE A 340 34.57 -7.14 -17.97
N VAL A 341 35.64 -6.54 -17.46
CA VAL A 341 35.58 -5.52 -16.39
C VAL A 341 35.67 -4.08 -16.92
N GLY A 342 35.99 -3.89 -18.21
CA GLY A 342 36.15 -2.57 -18.79
C GLY A 342 37.30 -1.77 -18.17
N ASN A 343 37.15 -0.44 -18.08
CA ASN A 343 38.20 0.46 -17.60
C ASN A 343 38.29 0.56 -16.07
N SER A 344 37.32 0.02 -15.32
CA SER A 344 37.21 0.22 -13.86
C SER A 344 38.08 -0.73 -13.03
N ALA A 345 38.52 -1.87 -13.57
CA ALA A 345 39.56 -2.72 -12.94
C ALA A 345 40.98 -2.29 -13.29
N ALA A 346 41.24 -0.98 -13.26
CA ALA A 346 42.56 -0.42 -13.57
C ALA A 346 43.67 -1.08 -12.73
N THR A 347 43.44 -1.37 -11.45
CA THR A 347 44.44 -1.97 -10.56
C THR A 347 44.80 -3.41 -10.95
N LEU A 348 43.82 -4.24 -11.30
CA LEU A 348 44.06 -5.61 -11.74
C LEU A 348 44.77 -5.65 -13.10
N LEU A 349 44.29 -4.83 -14.04
CA LEU A 349 44.88 -4.73 -15.36
C LEU A 349 46.32 -4.20 -15.30
N THR A 350 46.57 -3.20 -14.45
CA THR A 350 47.92 -2.66 -14.20
C THR A 350 48.83 -3.71 -13.56
N THR A 351 48.36 -4.48 -12.59
CA THR A 351 49.18 -5.53 -11.98
C THR A 351 49.54 -6.65 -12.97
N ILE A 352 48.62 -7.07 -13.85
CA ILE A 352 48.94 -8.03 -14.91
C ILE A 352 49.94 -7.44 -15.92
N GLU A 353 49.79 -6.16 -16.29
CA GLU A 353 50.72 -5.47 -17.20
C GLU A 353 52.11 -5.32 -16.57
N GLU A 354 52.21 -4.98 -15.29
CA GLU A 354 53.47 -4.97 -14.54
C GLU A 354 54.18 -6.32 -14.58
N MET A 355 53.43 -7.42 -14.39
CA MET A 355 53.98 -8.78 -14.47
C MET A 355 54.42 -9.12 -15.90
N HIS A 356 53.66 -8.68 -16.91
CA HIS A 356 54.01 -8.84 -18.30
C HIS A 356 55.34 -8.14 -18.64
N LEU A 357 55.50 -6.89 -18.19
CA LEU A 357 56.73 -6.11 -18.35
C LEU A 357 57.91 -6.73 -17.61
N LEU A 358 57.71 -7.22 -16.38
CA LEU A 358 58.72 -7.93 -15.61
C LEU A 358 59.20 -9.19 -16.34
N SER A 359 58.25 -10.00 -16.83
CA SER A 359 58.55 -11.21 -17.60
C SER A 359 59.35 -10.90 -18.87
N LYS A 360 59.01 -9.82 -19.59
CA LYS A 360 59.76 -9.36 -20.77
C LYS A 360 61.18 -8.92 -20.42
N LYS A 361 61.34 -8.13 -19.34
CA LYS A 361 62.65 -7.64 -18.91
C LYS A 361 63.58 -8.79 -18.56
N ILE A 362 63.10 -9.77 -17.79
CA ILE A 362 63.90 -10.94 -17.39
C ILE A 362 64.17 -11.84 -18.61
N PHE A 363 63.23 -11.96 -19.55
CA PHE A 363 63.48 -12.63 -20.83
C PHE A 363 64.63 -12.00 -21.62
N PHE A 364 64.65 -10.67 -21.79
CA PHE A 364 65.73 -9.97 -22.50
C PHE A 364 67.08 -10.10 -21.77
N ASN A 365 67.09 -10.03 -20.45
CA ASN A 365 68.30 -10.25 -19.65
C ASN A 365 68.84 -11.67 -19.81
N SER A 366 67.97 -12.69 -19.77
CA SER A 366 68.34 -14.08 -19.97
C SER A 366 68.89 -14.33 -21.39
N LEU A 367 68.27 -13.73 -22.41
CA LEU A 367 68.74 -13.79 -23.79
C LEU A 367 70.11 -13.11 -23.96
N SER A 368 70.29 -11.93 -23.36
CA SER A 368 71.57 -11.21 -23.38
C SER A 368 72.68 -12.01 -22.70
N LEU A 369 72.40 -12.61 -21.54
CA LEU A 369 73.35 -13.48 -20.84
C LEU A 369 73.71 -14.71 -21.69
N HIS A 370 72.73 -15.32 -22.35
CA HIS A 370 72.97 -16.46 -23.22
C HIS A 370 73.78 -16.07 -24.47
N ALA A 371 73.52 -14.89 -25.05
CA ALA A 371 74.29 -14.35 -26.16
C ALA A 371 75.75 -14.04 -25.76
N SER A 372 75.98 -13.42 -24.59
CA SER A 372 77.32 -13.19 -24.05
C SER A 372 78.08 -14.50 -23.79
N LYS A 373 77.43 -15.50 -23.18
CA LYS A 373 78.04 -16.83 -22.98
C LYS A 373 78.37 -17.56 -24.28
N LEU A 374 77.65 -17.25 -25.36
CA LEU A 374 77.95 -17.80 -26.68
C LEU A 374 79.13 -17.06 -27.33
N MET A 375 79.21 -15.73 -27.17
CA MET A 375 80.35 -14.92 -27.63
C MET A 375 81.64 -15.25 -26.89
N ASP A 376 81.59 -15.57 -25.59
CA ASP A 376 82.78 -15.98 -24.82
C ASP A 376 83.31 -17.39 -25.18
N LYS A 377 82.53 -18.17 -25.95
CA LYS A 377 82.89 -19.53 -26.40
C LYS A 377 83.39 -19.59 -27.85
N VAL A 378 83.29 -18.50 -28.59
CA VAL A 378 83.84 -18.32 -29.95
C VAL A 378 85.16 -17.57 -29.82
#